data_AF-A0A7V6ILF1-F1
#
_entry.id   AF-A0A7V6ILF1-F1
#
_cell.length_a   1.000
_cell.length_b   1.000
_cell.length_c   1.000
_cell.angle_alpha   90.00
_cell.angle_beta   90.00
_cell.angle_gamma   90.00
#
_symmetry.space_group_name_H-M   'P 1'
#
loop_
_entity.id
_entity.type
_entity.pdbx_description
1 polymer ?
#
loop_
_entity_poly.entity_id
_entity_poly.type
_entity_poly.pdbx_seq_one_letter_code
_entity_poly.pdbx_strand_id
1 'polypeptide(L)'
;MTAQTGEKLIFSGKETWMAAEPLNKYLRNRDDINFIWPSTNCYRGYYGEWEIKDNKLYLIGLKAYLEGYREVGLDYLFPGQKEVFASWVTGKIRVPQGEKLEHVRAGYLSTYESDLFLVFEKGILVNQYEVNNVKEYLDRLKRRKKERKKKKINEIIGFSVFLFFILVFIGICVGIFYLIKRGSVLGYVILAILASGILFLFFLAIKNRIRDKREAAKMKK
;
A
#
# COMPACT_ATOMS: atom_id res chain seq x y z
N MET A 1 -0.41 0.12 9.11
CA MET A 1 -1.81 -0.30 8.85
C MET A 1 -1.88 -1.80 9.03
N THR A 2 -2.99 -2.30 9.58
CA THR A 2 -3.26 -3.72 9.90
C THR A 2 -4.31 -4.27 8.93
N ALA A 3 -4.22 -5.55 8.57
CA ALA A 3 -5.22 -6.20 7.72
C ALA A 3 -6.58 -6.17 8.42
N GLN A 4 -7.64 -5.88 7.67
CA GLN A 4 -8.99 -5.82 8.24
C GLN A 4 -9.60 -7.22 8.27
N THR A 5 -10.36 -7.49 9.33
CA THR A 5 -11.14 -8.73 9.44
C THR A 5 -12.27 -8.69 8.42
N GLY A 6 -12.36 -9.74 7.60
CA GLY A 6 -13.41 -9.93 6.62
C GLY A 6 -14.77 -10.17 7.27
N GLU A 7 -15.83 -9.95 6.50
CA GLU A 7 -17.20 -10.22 6.94
C GLU A 7 -17.60 -11.64 6.56
N LYS A 8 -18.42 -12.29 7.41
CA LYS A 8 -18.86 -13.67 7.18
C LYS A 8 -19.84 -13.71 6.02
N LEU A 9 -19.73 -14.72 5.18
CA LEU A 9 -20.62 -14.96 4.05
C LEU A 9 -21.04 -16.43 4.02
N ILE A 10 -22.34 -16.68 3.95
CA ILE A 10 -22.90 -17.99 3.61
C ILE A 10 -23.24 -17.97 2.12
N PHE A 11 -22.57 -18.82 1.35
CA PHE A 11 -22.75 -18.92 -0.09
C PHE A 11 -22.83 -20.38 -0.53
N SER A 12 -23.89 -20.74 -1.25
CA SER A 12 -24.17 -22.13 -1.64
C SER A 12 -24.13 -23.13 -0.46
N GLY A 13 -24.66 -22.71 0.69
CA GLY A 13 -24.70 -23.51 1.93
C GLY A 13 -23.35 -23.66 2.64
N LYS A 14 -22.29 -23.00 2.17
CA LYS A 14 -20.96 -23.04 2.79
C LYS A 14 -20.62 -21.70 3.43
N GLU A 15 -20.01 -21.77 4.61
CA GLU A 15 -19.44 -20.61 5.28
C GLU A 15 -18.10 -20.22 4.63
N THR A 16 -17.98 -18.94 4.32
CA THR A 16 -16.77 -18.30 3.81
C THR A 16 -16.72 -16.85 4.33
N TRP A 17 -15.85 -16.02 3.78
CA TRP A 17 -15.73 -14.62 4.16
C TRP A 17 -15.49 -13.74 2.92
N MET A 18 -15.90 -12.48 3.03
CA MET A 18 -15.73 -11.51 1.95
C MET A 18 -14.68 -10.45 2.31
N ALA A 19 -13.86 -10.13 1.32
CA ALA A 19 -12.92 -9.01 1.31
C ALA A 19 -13.65 -7.72 0.90
N ALA A 20 -14.74 -7.40 1.57
CA ALA A 20 -15.61 -6.26 1.30
C ALA A 20 -16.37 -5.83 2.57
N GLU A 21 -16.93 -4.62 2.52
CA GLU A 21 -17.72 -4.01 3.60
C GLU A 21 -19.07 -3.52 3.03
N PRO A 22 -20.01 -4.41 2.65
CA PRO A 22 -21.20 -3.99 1.92
C PRO A 22 -22.14 -3.08 2.72
N LEU A 23 -22.17 -3.22 4.05
CA LEU A 23 -22.93 -2.34 4.95
C LEU A 23 -22.37 -0.91 4.96
N ASN A 24 -21.07 -0.72 4.72
CA ASN A 24 -20.45 0.61 4.66
C ASN A 24 -21.14 1.50 3.60
N LYS A 25 -21.60 0.92 2.50
CA LYS A 25 -22.34 1.65 1.45
C LYS A 25 -23.66 2.22 1.93
N TYR A 26 -24.33 1.54 2.86
CA TYR A 26 -25.57 2.03 3.49
C TYR A 26 -25.27 3.12 4.52
N LEU A 27 -24.20 2.94 5.31
CA LEU A 27 -23.83 3.88 6.38
C LEU A 27 -23.26 5.21 5.87
N ARG A 28 -22.68 5.24 4.67
CA ARG A 28 -22.08 6.47 4.09
C ARG A 28 -23.02 7.68 4.01
N ASN A 29 -24.33 7.46 4.02
CA ASN A 29 -25.34 8.52 3.96
C ASN A 29 -26.10 8.68 5.30
N ARG A 30 -25.53 8.20 6.41
CA ARG A 30 -26.16 8.14 7.73
C ARG A 30 -25.26 8.75 8.78
N ASP A 31 -25.35 10.08 8.93
CA ASP A 31 -24.57 10.82 9.94
C ASP A 31 -25.06 10.57 11.38
N ASP A 32 -26.25 9.98 11.52
CA ASP A 32 -26.86 9.60 12.80
C ASP A 32 -26.24 8.34 13.42
N ILE A 33 -25.46 7.57 12.65
CA ILE A 33 -24.87 6.30 13.08
C ILE A 33 -23.36 6.43 13.09
N ASN A 34 -22.75 6.31 14.28
CA ASN A 34 -21.31 6.31 14.43
C ASN A 34 -20.84 5.07 15.20
N PHE A 35 -20.27 4.10 14.48
CA PHE A 35 -19.64 2.93 15.07
C PHE A 35 -18.18 3.22 15.42
N ILE A 36 -17.73 2.73 16.57
CA ILE A 36 -16.35 2.87 17.02
C ILE A 36 -15.58 1.59 16.76
N TRP A 37 -14.32 1.73 16.37
CA TRP A 37 -13.39 0.62 16.23
C TRP A 37 -13.12 -0.12 17.56
N PRO A 38 -13.45 -1.42 17.69
CA PRO A 38 -13.07 -2.20 18.86
C PRO A 38 -11.58 -2.61 18.85
N SER A 39 -10.93 -2.54 17.69
CA SER A 39 -9.57 -3.08 17.48
C SER A 39 -8.95 -2.56 16.19
N THR A 40 -7.61 -2.71 16.05
CA THR A 40 -6.87 -2.25 14.85
C THR A 40 -7.15 -3.08 13.58
N ASN A 41 -7.75 -4.27 13.70
CA ASN A 41 -8.22 -5.08 12.57
C ASN A 41 -9.71 -4.83 12.23
N CYS A 42 -10.38 -3.90 12.91
CA CYS A 42 -11.76 -3.52 12.61
C CYS A 42 -11.97 -2.01 12.86
N TYR A 43 -11.32 -1.17 12.05
CA TYR A 43 -11.48 0.28 12.13
C TYR A 43 -12.91 0.75 11.88
N ARG A 44 -13.68 -0.01 11.09
CA ARG A 44 -15.07 0.30 10.73
C ARG A 44 -16.07 0.15 11.89
N GLY A 45 -15.68 -0.54 12.96
CA GLY A 45 -16.51 -0.67 14.16
C GLY A 45 -17.64 -1.70 14.11
N TYR A 46 -17.69 -2.54 13.08
CA TYR A 46 -18.70 -3.59 12.97
C TYR A 46 -18.22 -4.82 12.19
N TYR A 47 -18.95 -5.92 12.37
CA TYR A 47 -18.81 -7.18 11.65
C TYR A 47 -20.19 -7.57 11.10
N GLY A 48 -20.29 -7.70 9.78
CA GLY A 48 -21.49 -8.20 9.12
C GLY A 48 -21.46 -9.72 8.94
N GLU A 49 -22.63 -10.34 9.03
CA GLU A 49 -22.88 -11.71 8.59
C GLU A 49 -23.89 -11.67 7.46
N TRP A 50 -23.52 -12.28 6.34
CA TRP A 50 -24.28 -12.20 5.09
C TRP A 50 -24.63 -13.57 4.57
N GLU A 51 -25.74 -13.65 3.84
CA GLU A 51 -26.16 -14.84 3.13
C GLU A 51 -26.60 -14.48 1.72
N ILE A 52 -26.27 -15.34 0.75
CA ILE A 52 -26.84 -15.26 -0.60
C ILE A 52 -27.81 -16.42 -0.77
N LYS A 53 -29.09 -16.07 -0.95
CA LYS A 53 -30.19 -17.02 -1.19
C LYS A 53 -31.07 -16.50 -2.33
N ASP A 54 -31.46 -17.40 -3.23
CA ASP A 54 -32.22 -17.05 -4.45
C ASP A 54 -31.61 -15.87 -5.24
N ASN A 55 -30.28 -15.90 -5.40
CA ASN A 55 -29.48 -14.84 -6.02
C ASN A 55 -29.64 -13.46 -5.38
N LYS A 56 -30.06 -13.36 -4.12
CA LYS A 56 -30.18 -12.09 -3.39
C LYS A 56 -29.26 -12.10 -2.19
N LEU A 57 -28.61 -10.96 -1.95
CA LEU A 57 -27.75 -10.75 -0.79
C LEU A 57 -28.57 -10.23 0.39
N TYR A 58 -28.42 -10.89 1.53
CA TYR A 58 -29.06 -10.53 2.79
C TYR A 58 -28.02 -10.28 3.87
N LEU A 59 -28.22 -9.23 4.66
CA LEU A 59 -27.57 -9.07 5.95
C LEU A 59 -28.39 -9.86 6.97
N ILE A 60 -27.83 -10.93 7.52
CA ILE A 60 -28.50 -11.85 8.46
C ILE A 60 -28.03 -11.65 9.91
N GLY A 61 -26.90 -10.96 10.09
CA GLY A 61 -26.35 -10.67 11.40
C GLY A 61 -25.46 -9.43 11.36
N LEU A 62 -25.40 -8.73 12.48
CA LEU A 62 -24.54 -7.57 12.67
C LEU A 62 -24.02 -7.60 14.10
N LYS A 63 -22.73 -7.36 14.25
CA LYS A 63 -22.08 -7.08 15.52
C LYS A 63 -21.34 -5.76 15.42
N ALA A 64 -21.89 -4.70 15.99
CA ALA A 64 -21.32 -3.35 15.90
C ALA A 64 -21.08 -2.75 17.29
N TYR A 65 -20.19 -1.76 17.36
CA TYR A 65 -19.79 -1.13 18.62
C TYR A 65 -20.09 0.36 18.59
N LEU A 66 -20.79 0.84 19.62
CA LEU A 66 -21.03 2.26 19.86
C LEU A 66 -20.07 2.80 20.92
N GLU A 67 -20.16 4.11 21.18
CA GLU A 67 -19.41 4.74 22.26
C GLU A 67 -19.56 3.99 23.60
N GLY A 68 -18.46 3.93 24.36
CA GLY A 68 -18.37 3.10 25.56
C GLY A 68 -18.28 1.59 25.29
N TYR A 69 -17.98 1.18 24.05
CA TYR A 69 -17.89 -0.23 23.62
C TYR A 69 -19.20 -1.03 23.80
N ARG A 70 -20.33 -0.34 23.81
CA ARG A 70 -21.63 -1.00 23.83
C ARG A 70 -21.86 -1.73 22.51
N GLU A 71 -22.08 -3.04 22.60
CA GLU A 71 -22.37 -3.88 21.45
C GLU A 71 -23.85 -3.74 21.04
N VAL A 72 -24.08 -3.62 19.73
CA VAL A 72 -25.42 -3.57 19.13
C VAL A 72 -25.51 -4.51 17.93
N GLY A 73 -26.72 -5.02 17.72
CA GLY A 73 -27.03 -6.00 16.69
C GLY A 73 -27.78 -5.43 15.48
N LEU A 74 -28.29 -6.34 14.65
CA LEU A 74 -29.05 -6.00 13.44
C LEU A 74 -30.26 -5.11 13.73
N ASP A 75 -30.96 -5.39 14.83
CA ASP A 75 -32.16 -4.67 15.29
C ASP A 75 -31.92 -3.17 15.54
N TYR A 76 -30.69 -2.77 15.86
CA TYR A 76 -30.34 -1.36 16.04
C TYR A 76 -30.44 -0.56 14.73
N LEU A 77 -30.08 -1.17 13.59
CA LEU A 77 -30.18 -0.53 12.28
C LEU A 77 -31.50 -0.81 11.58
N PHE A 78 -32.08 -2.00 11.83
CA PHE A 78 -33.26 -2.51 11.15
C PHE A 78 -34.22 -3.13 12.17
N PRO A 79 -34.97 -2.31 12.93
CA PRO A 79 -35.83 -2.79 14.00
C PRO A 79 -36.84 -3.84 13.54
N GLY A 80 -36.94 -4.95 14.28
CA GLY A 80 -37.86 -6.05 14.03
C GLY A 80 -37.51 -6.96 12.85
N GLN A 81 -36.41 -6.70 12.14
CA GLN A 81 -36.00 -7.53 10.99
C GLN A 81 -35.02 -8.62 11.41
N LYS A 82 -35.32 -9.86 11.03
CA LYS A 82 -34.41 -11.02 11.23
C LYS A 82 -33.29 -11.07 10.20
N GLU A 83 -33.56 -10.52 9.01
CA GLU A 83 -32.65 -10.42 7.89
C GLU A 83 -33.07 -9.25 7.02
N VAL A 84 -32.14 -8.67 6.28
CA VAL A 84 -32.38 -7.46 5.49
C VAL A 84 -31.88 -7.66 4.07
N PHE A 85 -32.78 -7.55 3.10
CA PHE A 85 -32.39 -7.56 1.70
C PHE A 85 -31.55 -6.33 1.37
N ALA A 86 -30.32 -6.57 0.90
CA ALA A 86 -29.29 -5.55 0.74
C ALA A 86 -29.40 -4.82 -0.60
N SER A 87 -30.56 -4.20 -0.87
CA SER A 87 -30.86 -3.54 -2.15
C SER A 87 -29.91 -2.38 -2.49
N TRP A 88 -29.20 -1.85 -1.49
CA TRP A 88 -28.18 -0.81 -1.66
C TRP A 88 -26.85 -1.32 -2.21
N VAL A 89 -26.64 -2.65 -2.27
CA VAL A 89 -25.37 -3.23 -2.70
C VAL A 89 -25.33 -3.36 -4.22
N THR A 90 -24.47 -2.57 -4.86
CA THR A 90 -24.13 -2.71 -6.29
C THR A 90 -22.61 -2.74 -6.48
N GLY A 91 -22.11 -3.61 -7.36
CA GLY A 91 -20.69 -3.79 -7.67
C GLY A 91 -20.15 -5.18 -7.36
N LYS A 92 -18.82 -5.31 -7.31
CA LYS A 92 -18.14 -6.59 -7.11
C LYS A 92 -17.79 -6.81 -5.64
N ILE A 93 -18.04 -8.02 -5.15
CA ILE A 93 -17.56 -8.53 -3.86
C ILE A 93 -16.52 -9.61 -4.14
N ARG A 94 -15.36 -9.51 -3.51
CA ARG A 94 -14.27 -10.47 -3.61
C ARG A 94 -14.37 -11.46 -2.45
N VAL A 95 -14.29 -12.75 -2.75
CA VAL A 95 -14.29 -13.86 -1.79
C VAL A 95 -12.99 -14.66 -2.02
N PRO A 96 -11.94 -14.43 -1.22
CA PRO A 96 -10.65 -15.10 -1.41
C PRO A 96 -10.75 -16.61 -1.11
N GLN A 97 -10.08 -17.43 -1.92
CA GLN A 97 -10.14 -18.89 -1.87
C GLN A 97 -8.73 -19.51 -1.80
N GLY A 98 -8.63 -20.65 -1.12
CA GLY A 98 -7.38 -21.42 -1.00
C GLY A 98 -6.36 -20.77 -0.07
N GLU A 99 -5.10 -21.14 -0.26
CA GLU A 99 -4.00 -20.70 0.59
C GLU A 99 -3.57 -19.25 0.34
N LYS A 100 -3.02 -18.62 1.38
CA LYS A 100 -2.52 -17.24 1.29
C LYS A 100 -1.12 -17.25 0.64
N LEU A 101 -1.02 -16.72 -0.58
CA LEU A 101 0.23 -16.62 -1.33
C LEU A 101 1.11 -15.46 -0.85
N GLU A 102 0.51 -14.29 -0.60
CA GLU A 102 1.24 -13.08 -0.18
C GLU A 102 0.46 -12.32 0.88
N HIS A 103 1.11 -12.08 2.02
CA HIS A 103 0.52 -11.30 3.09
C HIS A 103 0.78 -9.80 2.90
N VAL A 104 -0.30 -9.02 2.84
CA VAL A 104 -0.26 -7.56 2.83
C VAL A 104 -1.02 -7.04 4.05
N ARG A 105 -0.37 -6.18 4.83
CA ARG A 105 -0.91 -5.64 6.09
C ARG A 105 -1.93 -4.52 5.90
N ALA A 106 -2.34 -4.20 4.67
CA ALA A 106 -3.25 -3.09 4.39
C ALA A 106 -4.60 -3.60 3.89
N GLY A 107 -5.66 -3.34 4.65
CA GLY A 107 -7.04 -3.67 4.26
C GLY A 107 -7.20 -5.15 3.92
N TYR A 108 -7.73 -5.42 2.72
CA TYR A 108 -7.96 -6.75 2.17
C TYR A 108 -7.01 -7.11 1.01
N LEU A 109 -5.82 -6.49 0.97
CA LEU A 109 -4.89 -6.59 -0.18
C LEU A 109 -4.04 -7.87 -0.22
N SER A 110 -4.22 -8.80 0.72
CA SER A 110 -3.51 -10.09 0.66
C SER A 110 -3.91 -10.87 -0.60
N THR A 111 -2.95 -11.59 -1.18
CA THR A 111 -3.17 -12.45 -2.36
C THR A 111 -3.38 -13.88 -1.88
N TYR A 112 -4.40 -14.53 -2.42
CA TYR A 112 -4.74 -15.94 -2.21
C TYR A 112 -4.62 -16.70 -3.53
N GLU A 113 -4.65 -18.03 -3.50
CA GLU A 113 -4.52 -18.88 -4.69
C GLU A 113 -5.52 -18.53 -5.79
N SER A 114 -6.77 -18.30 -5.42
CA SER A 114 -7.78 -17.74 -6.31
C SER A 114 -8.71 -16.77 -5.60
N ASP A 115 -9.43 -15.99 -6.39
CA ASP A 115 -10.46 -15.07 -5.91
C ASP A 115 -11.76 -15.33 -6.68
N LEU A 116 -12.82 -15.64 -5.94
CA LEU A 116 -14.17 -15.64 -6.48
C LEU A 116 -14.73 -14.20 -6.42
N PHE A 117 -15.14 -13.68 -7.57
CA PHE A 117 -15.83 -12.40 -7.65
C PHE A 117 -17.32 -12.62 -7.86
N LEU A 118 -18.11 -12.04 -6.97
CA LEU A 118 -19.57 -12.02 -7.03
C LEU A 118 -20.02 -10.62 -7.44
N VAL A 119 -20.79 -10.50 -8.51
CA VAL A 119 -21.22 -9.22 -9.08
C VAL A 119 -22.69 -8.98 -8.76
N PHE A 120 -22.97 -7.88 -8.07
CA PHE A 120 -24.30 -7.52 -7.61
C PHE A 120 -24.84 -6.27 -8.31
N GLU A 121 -26.13 -6.29 -8.61
CA GLU A 121 -26.93 -5.13 -8.99
C GLU A 121 -28.12 -5.01 -8.04
N LYS A 122 -28.17 -3.92 -7.27
CA LYS A 122 -29.22 -3.67 -6.27
C LYS A 122 -29.52 -4.88 -5.36
N GLY A 123 -28.46 -5.51 -4.86
CA GLY A 123 -28.52 -6.69 -3.99
C GLY A 123 -28.74 -8.02 -4.71
N ILE A 124 -28.91 -8.03 -6.04
CA ILE A 124 -29.14 -9.25 -6.84
C ILE A 124 -27.81 -9.69 -7.46
N LEU A 125 -27.43 -10.95 -7.26
CA LEU A 125 -26.28 -11.59 -7.89
C LEU A 125 -26.58 -11.82 -9.37
N VAL A 126 -25.90 -11.06 -10.24
CA VAL A 126 -26.09 -11.11 -11.71
C VAL A 126 -24.98 -11.86 -12.43
N ASN A 127 -23.81 -12.00 -11.81
CA ASN A 127 -22.68 -12.72 -12.39
C ASN A 127 -21.71 -13.21 -11.30
N GLN A 128 -20.95 -14.25 -11.62
CA GLN A 128 -19.82 -14.71 -10.81
C GLN A 128 -18.69 -15.22 -11.70
N TYR A 129 -17.45 -15.01 -11.28
CA TYR A 129 -16.29 -15.55 -11.98
C TYR A 129 -15.11 -15.73 -11.03
N GLU A 130 -14.21 -16.65 -11.35
CA GLU A 130 -13.02 -16.93 -10.56
C GLU A 130 -11.75 -16.44 -11.28
N VAL A 131 -10.81 -15.92 -10.51
CA VAL A 131 -9.48 -15.53 -10.98
C VAL A 131 -8.43 -16.33 -10.24
N ASN A 132 -7.62 -17.11 -10.97
CA ASN A 132 -6.47 -17.81 -10.41
C ASN A 132 -5.26 -16.86 -10.36
N ASN A 133 -4.70 -16.65 -9.18
CA ASN A 133 -3.62 -15.70 -8.94
C ASN A 133 -2.22 -16.33 -8.94
N VAL A 134 -2.11 -17.66 -9.00
CA VAL A 134 -0.83 -18.39 -8.81
C VAL A 134 0.18 -17.99 -9.87
N LYS A 135 -0.21 -18.02 -11.15
CA LYS A 135 0.70 -17.68 -12.26
C LYS A 135 1.20 -16.24 -12.15
N GLU A 136 0.30 -15.29 -11.92
CA GLU A 136 0.66 -13.88 -11.76
C GLU A 136 1.60 -13.70 -10.55
N TYR A 137 1.29 -14.34 -9.42
CA TYR A 137 2.13 -14.30 -8.23
C TYR A 137 3.56 -14.81 -8.50
N LEU A 138 3.70 -15.97 -9.14
CA LEU A 138 5.01 -16.52 -9.50
C LEU A 138 5.79 -15.59 -10.45
N ASP A 139 5.11 -14.95 -11.41
CA ASP A 139 5.73 -13.99 -12.31
C ASP A 139 6.17 -12.72 -11.58
N ARG A 140 5.41 -12.24 -10.59
CA ARG A 140 5.81 -11.13 -9.70
C ARG A 140 7.07 -11.49 -8.90
N LEU A 141 7.17 -12.72 -8.37
CA LEU A 141 8.37 -13.18 -7.66
C LEU A 141 9.61 -13.18 -8.57
N LYS A 142 9.47 -13.68 -9.80
CA LYS A 142 10.55 -13.66 -10.80
C LYS A 142 11.02 -12.22 -11.11
N ARG A 143 10.08 -11.29 -11.32
CA ARG A 143 10.40 -9.86 -11.57
C ARG A 143 11.14 -9.22 -10.40
N ARG A 144 10.65 -9.39 -9.17
CA ARG A 144 11.31 -8.89 -7.94
C ARG A 144 12.73 -9.43 -7.80
N LYS A 145 12.96 -10.72 -8.10
CA LYS A 145 14.32 -11.31 -8.08
C LYS A 145 15.24 -10.65 -9.11
N LYS A 146 14.74 -10.41 -10.33
CA LYS A 146 15.47 -9.72 -11.40
C LYS A 146 15.81 -8.28 -11.02
N GLU A 147 14.85 -7.54 -10.45
CA GLU A 147 15.04 -6.16 -9.99
C GLU A 147 16.05 -6.08 -8.85
N ARG A 148 15.97 -6.97 -7.85
CA ARG A 148 16.95 -7.04 -6.76
C ARG A 148 18.36 -7.32 -7.30
N LYS A 149 18.50 -8.23 -8.27
CA LYS A 149 19.79 -8.51 -8.93
C LYS A 149 20.32 -7.27 -9.64
N LYS A 150 19.47 -6.58 -10.42
CA LYS A 150 19.83 -5.34 -11.11
C LYS A 150 20.24 -4.24 -10.13
N LYS A 151 19.51 -4.07 -9.02
CA LYS A 151 19.83 -3.09 -7.98
C LYS A 151 21.20 -3.36 -7.35
N LYS A 152 21.48 -4.61 -6.98
CA LYS A 152 22.81 -5.01 -6.45
C LYS A 152 23.94 -4.71 -7.44
N ILE A 153 23.75 -5.02 -8.73
CA ILE A 153 24.74 -4.70 -9.77
C ILE A 153 24.97 -3.19 -9.85
N ASN A 154 23.90 -2.40 -9.86
CA ASN A 154 24.01 -0.94 -9.90
C ASN A 154 24.68 -0.35 -8.65
N GLU A 155 24.42 -0.91 -7.47
CA GLU A 155 25.10 -0.54 -6.22
C GLU A 155 26.61 -0.85 -6.29
N ILE A 156 26.99 -2.02 -6.81
CA ILE A 156 28.40 -2.40 -7.02
C ILE A 156 29.07 -1.45 -8.02
N ILE A 157 28.44 -1.20 -9.17
CA ILE A 157 28.96 -0.28 -10.19
C ILE A 157 29.15 1.12 -9.58
N GLY A 158 28.16 1.62 -8.83
CA GLY A 158 28.25 2.90 -8.14
C GLY A 158 29.43 2.96 -7.16
N PHE A 159 29.65 1.91 -6.38
CA PHE A 159 30.80 1.81 -5.47
C PHE A 159 32.13 1.76 -6.22
N SER A 160 32.22 0.97 -7.30
CA SER A 160 33.44 0.89 -8.12
C SER A 160 33.79 2.25 -8.76
N VAL A 161 32.80 2.96 -9.29
CA VAL A 161 32.97 4.31 -9.84
C VAL A 161 33.42 5.29 -8.75
N PHE A 162 32.81 5.23 -7.57
CA PHE A 162 33.19 6.07 -6.43
C PHE A 162 34.64 5.81 -5.98
N LEU A 163 35.06 4.54 -5.86
CA LEU A 163 36.43 4.18 -5.52
C LEU A 163 37.43 4.67 -6.57
N PHE A 164 37.09 4.56 -7.86
CA PHE A 164 37.92 5.08 -8.94
C PHE A 164 38.14 6.60 -8.81
N PHE A 165 37.08 7.37 -8.53
CA PHE A 165 37.20 8.81 -8.30
C PHE A 165 38.08 9.17 -7.08
N ILE A 166 38.01 8.38 -6.00
CA ILE A 166 38.90 8.57 -4.83
C ILE A 166 40.37 8.39 -5.23
N LEU A 167 40.70 7.33 -5.98
CA LEU A 167 42.08 7.07 -6.41
C LEU A 167 42.61 8.19 -7.31
N VAL A 168 41.79 8.68 -8.25
CA VAL A 168 42.12 9.83 -9.09
C VAL A 168 42.34 11.09 -8.25
N PHE A 169 41.48 11.34 -7.26
CA PHE A 169 41.60 12.50 -6.37
C PHE A 169 42.88 12.45 -5.53
N ILE A 170 43.23 11.29 -4.97
CA ILE A 170 44.50 11.09 -4.24
C ILE A 170 45.69 11.40 -5.16
N GLY A 171 45.68 10.89 -6.40
CA GLY A 171 46.74 11.16 -7.38
C GLY A 171 46.90 12.66 -7.67
N ILE A 172 45.79 13.37 -7.86
CA ILE A 172 45.79 14.84 -8.06
C ILE A 172 46.39 15.55 -6.84
N CYS A 173 45.96 15.19 -5.63
CA CYS A 173 46.47 15.77 -4.38
C CYS A 173 47.98 15.57 -4.22
N VAL A 174 48.49 14.38 -4.50
CA VAL A 174 49.94 14.07 -4.45
C VAL A 174 50.71 14.89 -5.48
N GLY A 175 50.20 15.00 -6.71
CA GLY A 175 50.80 15.81 -7.76
C GLY A 175 50.92 17.29 -7.36
N ILE A 176 49.84 17.87 -6.83
CA ILE A 176 49.83 19.26 -6.33
C ILE A 176 50.82 19.44 -5.18
N PHE A 177 50.86 18.51 -4.21
CA PHE A 177 51.78 18.55 -3.08
C PHE A 177 53.24 18.63 -3.55
N TYR A 178 53.61 17.82 -4.54
CA TYR A 178 54.98 17.80 -5.05
C TYR A 178 55.33 19.07 -5.86
N LEU A 179 54.37 19.64 -6.60
CA LEU A 179 54.53 20.94 -7.26
C LEU A 179 54.77 22.06 -6.24
N ILE A 180 53.98 22.09 -5.16
CA ILE A 180 54.14 23.05 -4.06
C ILE A 180 55.51 22.87 -3.39
N LYS A 181 55.92 21.64 -3.10
CA LYS A 181 57.23 21.34 -2.48
C LYS A 181 58.41 21.83 -3.32
N ARG A 182 58.28 21.88 -4.65
CA ARG A 182 59.27 22.42 -5.58
C ARG A 182 59.23 23.94 -5.72
N GLY A 183 58.39 24.65 -4.97
CA GLY A 183 58.23 26.11 -5.05
C GLY A 183 57.49 26.58 -6.30
N SER A 184 56.74 25.70 -6.98
CA SER A 184 56.01 26.09 -8.19
C SER A 184 54.70 26.81 -7.83
N VAL A 185 54.58 28.06 -8.29
CA VAL A 185 53.34 28.86 -8.17
C VAL A 185 52.15 28.15 -8.81
N LEU A 186 52.40 27.33 -9.84
CA LEU A 186 51.38 26.55 -10.55
C LEU A 186 50.58 25.63 -9.61
N GLY A 187 51.22 25.04 -8.59
CA GLY A 187 50.56 24.16 -7.63
C GLY A 187 49.48 24.89 -6.81
N TYR A 188 49.76 26.12 -6.40
CA TYR A 188 48.82 26.96 -5.65
C TYR A 188 47.64 27.43 -6.51
N VAL A 189 47.90 27.79 -7.78
CA VAL A 189 46.84 28.17 -8.72
C VAL A 189 45.88 27.00 -8.98
N ILE A 190 46.42 25.79 -9.21
CA ILE A 190 45.60 24.58 -9.40
C ILE A 190 44.76 24.28 -8.16
N LEU A 191 45.34 24.40 -6.96
CA LEU A 191 44.62 24.17 -5.69
C LEU A 191 43.47 25.16 -5.50
N ALA A 192 43.69 26.46 -5.80
CA ALA A 192 42.66 27.48 -5.70
C ALA A 192 41.50 27.25 -6.69
N ILE A 193 41.81 26.84 -7.93
CA ILE A 193 40.80 26.49 -8.93
C ILE A 193 39.95 25.32 -8.45
N LEU A 194 40.57 24.24 -7.94
CA LEU A 194 39.85 23.08 -7.41
C LEU A 194 38.96 23.44 -6.22
N ALA A 195 39.47 24.24 -5.28
CA ALA A 195 38.70 24.69 -4.12
C ALA A 195 37.48 25.53 -4.55
N SER A 196 37.67 26.44 -5.51
CA SER A 196 36.57 27.26 -6.05
C SER A 196 35.50 26.42 -6.77
N GLY A 197 35.92 25.41 -7.53
CA GLY A 197 35.01 24.49 -8.22
C GLY A 197 34.19 23.64 -7.25
N ILE A 198 34.81 23.14 -6.17
CA ILE A 198 34.11 22.40 -5.12
C ILE A 198 33.08 23.30 -4.42
N LEU A 199 33.45 24.54 -4.07
CA LEU A 199 32.55 25.50 -3.44
C LEU A 199 31.34 25.82 -4.32
N PHE A 200 31.56 25.95 -5.63
CA PHE A 200 30.51 26.19 -6.61
C PHE A 200 29.55 25.00 -6.75
N LEU A 201 30.08 23.77 -6.77
CA LEU A 201 29.24 22.56 -6.78
C LEU A 201 28.41 22.44 -5.50
N PHE A 202 28.99 22.77 -4.34
CA PHE A 202 28.28 22.79 -3.07
C PHE A 202 27.14 23.82 -3.06
N PHE A 203 27.40 25.01 -3.60
CA PHE A 203 26.39 26.04 -3.79
C PHE A 203 25.24 25.58 -4.69
N LEU A 204 25.54 24.93 -5.84
CA LEU A 204 24.53 24.36 -6.73
C LEU A 204 23.68 23.28 -6.04
N ALA A 205 24.31 22.39 -5.26
CA ALA A 205 23.60 21.35 -4.52
C ALA A 205 22.61 21.94 -3.49
N ILE A 206 23.03 22.98 -2.75
CA ILE A 206 22.16 23.70 -1.82
C ILE A 206 21.01 24.37 -2.57
N LYS A 207 21.30 25.07 -3.67
CA LYS A 207 20.29 25.75 -4.49
C LYS A 207 19.24 24.77 -5.02
N ASN A 208 19.66 23.63 -5.54
CA ASN A 208 18.75 22.58 -6.01
C ASN A 208 17.89 22.02 -4.87
N ARG A 209 18.49 21.72 -3.71
CA ARG A 209 17.74 21.23 -2.54
C ARG A 209 16.68 22.21 -2.04
N ILE A 210 16.96 23.51 -2.09
CA ILE A 210 16.00 24.56 -1.73
C ILE A 210 14.86 24.62 -2.76
N ARG A 211 15.17 24.50 -4.06
CA ARG A 211 14.16 24.45 -5.13
C ARG A 211 13.24 23.24 -4.95
N ASP A 212 13.79 22.05 -4.76
CA ASP A 212 12.99 20.81 -4.60
C ASP A 212 12.05 20.90 -3.38
N LYS A 213 12.52 21.47 -2.27
CA LYS A 213 11.68 21.75 -1.09
C LYS A 213 10.54 22.73 -1.39
N ARG A 214 10.80 23.78 -2.19
CA ARG A 214 9.77 24.76 -2.59
C ARG A 214 8.74 24.14 -3.54
N GLU A 215 9.15 23.28 -4.46
CA GLU A 215 8.25 22.57 -5.36
C GLU A 215 7.39 21.54 -4.63
N ALA A 216 7.99 20.77 -3.71
CA ALA A 216 7.26 19.83 -2.86
C ALA A 216 6.23 20.52 -1.94
N ALA A 217 6.51 21.74 -1.48
CA ALA A 217 5.58 22.54 -0.69
C ALA A 217 4.41 23.11 -1.53
N LYS A 218 4.62 23.38 -2.83
CA LYS A 218 3.57 23.84 -3.75
C LYS A 218 2.59 22.73 -4.13
N MET A 219 3.04 21.47 -4.25
CA MET A 219 2.17 20.34 -4.58
C MET A 219 1.30 19.85 -3.40
N LYS A 220 1.53 20.34 -2.18
CA LYS A 220 0.75 20.00 -0.99
C LYS A 220 -0.34 21.04 -0.64
N LYS A 221 -0.45 22.11 -1.43
CA LYS A 221 -1.50 23.14 -1.34
C LYS A 221 -2.50 22.93 -2.47
#